data_AF-A0A452QJG5-F1
#
_entry.id   AF-A0A452QJG5-F1
#
_cell.length_a   1.000
_cell.length_b   1.000
_cell.length_c   1.000
_cell.angle_alpha   90.00
_cell.angle_beta   90.00
_cell.angle_gamma   90.00
#
_symmetry.space_group_name_H-M   'P 1'
#
loop_
_entity.id
_entity.type
_entity.pdbx_description
1 polymer ?
#
loop_
_entity_poly.entity_id
_entity_poly.type
_entity_poly.pdbx_seq_one_letter_code
_entity_poly.pdbx_strand_id
1 'polypeptide(L)'
;MDPVRIAVVGAGVVGLSTAVCISKLVPGGSIAVVSDKFSPDTTSDVAAGMLIPHVYPDTPIPQQKQWFRETFDHLFAIANSAEAEDAGVHLVSGWQIFRSVPTEEVPFWADVVLGFRKMTEAELKKFPQHVFGHAFTTLKCESPTYLPWLEKRSVEMTPCCFLYLS
;
A
#
# COMPACT_ATOMS: atom_id res chain seq x y z
N MET A 1 -14.88 -22.78 24.70
CA MET A 1 -15.59 -21.73 23.94
C MET A 1 -15.31 -22.01 22.48
N ASP A 2 -16.33 -21.97 21.64
CA ASP A 2 -16.14 -22.18 20.20
C ASP A 2 -15.34 -21.03 19.60
N PRO A 3 -14.43 -21.30 18.65
CA PRO A 3 -13.62 -20.26 18.03
C PRO A 3 -14.50 -19.25 17.29
N VAL A 4 -14.16 -17.98 17.41
CA VAL A 4 -14.84 -16.89 16.68
C VAL A 4 -14.61 -17.09 15.19
N ARG A 5 -15.68 -17.21 14.40
CA ARG A 5 -15.61 -17.39 12.94
C ARG A 5 -15.86 -16.07 12.23
N ILE A 6 -14.94 -15.66 11.37
CA ILE A 6 -14.94 -14.36 10.71
C ILE A 6 -14.86 -14.59 9.20
N ALA A 7 -15.74 -13.94 8.44
CA ALA A 7 -15.66 -13.92 6.98
C ALA A 7 -15.20 -12.55 6.49
N VAL A 8 -14.20 -12.54 5.61
CA VAL A 8 -13.72 -11.35 4.89
C VAL A 8 -14.13 -11.51 3.43
N VAL A 9 -14.87 -10.53 2.90
CA VAL A 9 -15.32 -10.56 1.51
C VAL A 9 -14.37 -9.74 0.64
N GLY A 10 -13.77 -10.40 -0.35
CA GLY A 10 -12.82 -9.83 -1.30
C GLY A 10 -11.37 -10.24 -1.05
N ALA A 11 -10.67 -10.65 -2.10
CA ALA A 11 -9.27 -11.09 -2.07
C ALA A 11 -8.29 -10.08 -2.73
N GLY A 12 -8.67 -8.82 -2.84
CA GLY A 12 -7.73 -7.74 -3.20
C GLY A 12 -6.86 -7.31 -2.02
N VAL A 13 -5.99 -6.30 -2.24
CA VAL A 13 -5.02 -5.84 -1.24
C VAL A 13 -5.65 -5.46 0.10
N VAL A 14 -6.82 -4.82 0.08
CA VAL A 14 -7.53 -4.41 1.30
C VAL A 14 -8.12 -5.62 2.03
N GLY A 15 -8.71 -6.58 1.31
CA GLY A 15 -9.31 -7.76 1.93
C GLY A 15 -8.26 -8.67 2.59
N LEU A 16 -7.18 -8.97 1.87
CA LEU A 16 -6.10 -9.82 2.39
C LEU A 16 -5.33 -9.17 3.54
N SER A 17 -5.02 -7.87 3.44
CA SER A 17 -4.38 -7.15 4.56
C SER A 17 -5.29 -7.07 5.78
N THR A 18 -6.59 -6.89 5.59
CA THR A 18 -7.58 -6.94 6.69
C THR A 18 -7.60 -8.31 7.35
N ALA A 19 -7.62 -9.40 6.59
CA ALA A 19 -7.57 -10.76 7.12
C ALA A 19 -6.30 -10.99 7.97
N VAL A 20 -5.14 -10.51 7.50
CA VAL A 20 -3.87 -10.53 8.24
C VAL A 20 -3.92 -9.69 9.52
N CYS A 21 -4.57 -8.53 9.52
CA CYS A 21 -4.73 -7.71 10.72
C CYS A 21 -5.65 -8.40 11.74
N ILE A 22 -6.78 -8.96 11.28
CA ILE A 22 -7.73 -9.68 12.13
C ILE A 22 -7.06 -10.91 12.76
N SER A 23 -6.27 -11.69 12.02
CA SER A 23 -5.59 -12.88 12.56
C SER A 23 -4.63 -12.54 13.71
N LYS A 24 -4.01 -11.36 13.67
CA LYS A 24 -3.15 -10.86 14.75
C LYS A 24 -3.93 -10.37 15.96
N LEU A 25 -5.09 -9.74 15.72
CA LEU A 25 -5.90 -9.10 16.76
C LEU A 25 -6.89 -10.05 17.45
N VAL A 26 -7.24 -11.17 16.81
CA VAL A 26 -8.20 -12.16 17.34
C VAL A 26 -7.54 -13.55 17.42
N PRO A 27 -6.67 -13.79 18.41
CA PRO A 27 -6.03 -15.09 18.59
C PRO A 27 -7.07 -16.21 18.80
N GLY A 28 -6.91 -17.33 18.09
CA GLY A 28 -7.81 -18.48 18.16
C GLY A 28 -9.13 -18.29 17.39
N GLY A 29 -9.29 -17.21 16.63
CA GLY A 29 -10.35 -17.10 15.63
C GLY A 29 -10.15 -18.06 14.45
N SER A 30 -11.13 -18.15 13.57
CA SER A 30 -11.02 -18.81 12.26
C SER A 30 -11.52 -17.84 11.20
N ILE A 31 -10.72 -17.64 10.15
CA ILE A 31 -10.98 -16.65 9.12
C ILE A 31 -11.29 -17.35 7.80
N ALA A 32 -12.30 -16.88 7.08
CA ALA A 32 -12.57 -17.28 5.71
C ALA A 32 -12.50 -16.05 4.81
N VAL A 33 -11.62 -16.08 3.80
CA VAL A 33 -11.62 -15.06 2.74
C VAL A 33 -12.47 -15.59 1.60
N VAL A 34 -13.54 -14.87 1.27
CA VAL A 34 -14.54 -15.25 0.28
C VAL A 34 -14.48 -14.26 -0.87
N SER A 35 -14.24 -14.72 -2.09
CA SER A 35 -14.11 -13.85 -3.25
C SER A 35 -14.53 -14.55 -4.53
N ASP A 36 -15.05 -13.78 -5.49
CA ASP A 36 -15.28 -14.24 -6.88
C ASP A 36 -13.99 -14.23 -7.70
N LYS A 37 -12.99 -13.43 -7.30
CA LYS A 37 -11.67 -13.34 -7.94
C LYS A 37 -10.55 -13.31 -6.92
N PHE A 38 -9.45 -13.94 -7.27
CA PHE A 38 -8.18 -13.93 -6.54
C PHE A 38 -7.07 -13.41 -7.46
N SER A 39 -5.87 -13.18 -6.92
CA SER A 39 -4.70 -12.88 -7.74
C SER A 39 -4.52 -13.99 -8.80
N PRO A 40 -4.27 -13.66 -10.09
CA PRO A 40 -3.86 -12.37 -10.63
C PRO A 40 -5.00 -11.50 -11.21
N ASP A 41 -6.26 -11.79 -10.89
CA ASP A 41 -7.42 -11.23 -11.58
C ASP A 41 -8.18 -10.16 -10.76
N THR A 42 -7.54 -9.57 -9.75
CA THR A 42 -8.15 -8.51 -8.94
C THR A 42 -7.82 -7.12 -9.49
N THR A 43 -8.58 -6.10 -9.09
CA THR A 43 -8.23 -4.70 -9.39
C THR A 43 -6.86 -4.32 -8.82
N SER A 44 -6.43 -4.96 -7.73
CA SER A 44 -5.12 -4.71 -7.13
C SER A 44 -3.99 -5.17 -8.06
N ASP A 45 -4.14 -6.32 -8.75
CA ASP A 45 -3.11 -6.87 -9.64
C ASP A 45 -2.74 -5.95 -10.81
N VAL A 46 -3.69 -5.13 -11.26
CA VAL A 46 -3.48 -4.16 -12.35
C VAL A 46 -3.04 -2.77 -11.85
N ALA A 47 -2.97 -2.56 -10.53
CA ALA A 47 -2.56 -1.28 -9.96
C ALA A 47 -1.06 -1.01 -10.16
N ALA A 48 -0.70 0.25 -10.39
CA ALA A 48 0.70 0.64 -10.60
C ALA A 48 1.60 0.42 -9.36
N GLY A 49 1.02 0.29 -8.16
CA GLY A 49 1.74 -0.07 -6.93
C GLY A 49 2.51 1.06 -6.25
N MET A 50 2.55 2.27 -6.81
CA MET A 50 3.24 3.42 -6.21
C MET A 50 2.53 3.93 -4.96
N LEU A 51 3.25 4.01 -3.84
CA LEU A 51 2.71 4.54 -2.58
C LEU A 51 2.78 6.07 -2.58
N ILE A 52 1.76 6.71 -3.14
CA ILE A 52 1.56 8.16 -3.14
C ILE A 52 0.10 8.42 -2.79
N PRO A 53 -0.21 9.13 -1.69
CA PRO A 53 -1.59 9.26 -1.26
C PRO A 53 -2.28 10.41 -2.00
N HIS A 54 -3.54 10.18 -2.36
CA HIS A 54 -4.45 11.21 -2.85
C HIS A 54 -5.20 11.84 -1.68
N VAL A 55 -5.68 13.08 -1.88
CA VAL A 55 -6.58 13.73 -0.92
C VAL A 55 -7.99 13.20 -1.12
N TYR A 56 -8.57 12.64 -0.06
CA TYR A 56 -9.98 12.21 -0.02
C TYR A 56 -10.82 13.29 0.69
N PRO A 57 -11.79 13.94 0.01
CA PRO A 57 -12.53 15.07 0.58
C PRO A 57 -13.30 14.74 1.87
N ASP A 58 -13.83 13.53 1.97
CA ASP A 58 -14.72 13.12 3.07
C ASP A 58 -13.97 12.58 4.30
N THR A 59 -12.64 12.54 4.25
CA THR A 59 -11.80 12.03 5.35
C THR A 59 -10.91 13.17 5.88
N PRO A 60 -10.82 13.41 7.20
CA PRO A 60 -9.91 14.41 7.74
C PRO A 60 -8.45 14.15 7.35
N ILE A 61 -7.72 15.20 6.93
CA ILE A 61 -6.29 15.12 6.57
C ILE A 61 -5.43 14.43 7.65
N PRO A 62 -5.59 14.72 8.97
CA PRO A 62 -4.82 14.01 10.00
C PRO A 62 -5.01 12.50 9.97
N GLN A 63 -6.23 12.02 9.68
CA GLN A 63 -6.53 10.59 9.60
C GLN A 63 -5.95 9.97 8.34
N GLN A 64 -6.06 10.64 7.19
CA GLN A 64 -5.42 10.18 5.94
C GLN A 64 -3.89 10.09 6.09
N LYS A 65 -3.29 11.08 6.75
CA LYS A 65 -1.86 11.10 7.05
C LYS A 65 -1.45 9.95 7.97
N GLN A 66 -2.25 9.66 8.99
CA GLN A 66 -2.00 8.55 9.90
C GLN A 66 -2.01 7.21 9.16
N TRP A 67 -3.06 6.92 8.37
CA TRP A 67 -3.12 5.68 7.58
C TRP A 67 -1.97 5.56 6.59
N PHE A 68 -1.60 6.67 5.95
CA PHE A 68 -0.45 6.71 5.06
C PHE A 68 0.85 6.38 5.79
N ARG A 69 1.09 6.98 6.97
CA ARG A 69 2.27 6.72 7.80
C ARG A 69 2.34 5.26 8.25
N GLU A 70 1.26 4.72 8.80
CA GLU A 70 1.20 3.33 9.26
C GLU A 70 1.45 2.34 8.10
N THR A 71 0.89 2.63 6.92
CA THR A 71 1.14 1.83 5.70
C THR A 71 2.58 1.96 5.22
N PHE A 72 3.14 3.17 5.21
CA PHE A 72 4.51 3.43 4.82
C PHE A 72 5.48 2.70 5.73
N ASP A 73 5.33 2.81 7.06
CA ASP A 73 6.21 2.17 8.04
C ASP A 73 6.18 0.64 7.92
N HIS A 74 5.00 0.05 7.71
CA HIS A 74 4.84 -1.39 7.48
C HIS A 74 5.55 -1.86 6.20
N LEU A 75 5.30 -1.19 5.07
CA LEU A 75 5.94 -1.55 3.80
C LEU A 75 7.44 -1.24 3.80
N PHE A 76 7.87 -0.20 4.50
CA PHE A 76 9.28 0.13 4.69
C PHE A 76 10.00 -0.97 5.47
N ALA A 77 9.39 -1.50 6.53
CA ALA A 77 9.94 -2.64 7.26
C ALA A 77 10.08 -3.88 6.38
N ILE A 78 9.09 -4.18 5.52
CA ILE A 78 9.16 -5.29 4.56
C ILE A 78 10.29 -5.07 3.56
N ALA A 79 10.40 -3.87 2.97
CA ALA A 79 11.43 -3.53 2.00
C ALA A 79 12.87 -3.63 2.55
N ASN A 80 13.04 -3.55 3.87
CA ASN A 80 14.33 -3.70 4.55
C ASN A 80 14.53 -5.10 5.17
N SER A 81 13.64 -6.06 4.85
CA SER A 81 13.70 -7.43 5.36
C SER A 81 14.21 -8.41 4.29
N ALA A 82 14.51 -9.64 4.69
CA ALA A 82 14.85 -10.72 3.76
C ALA A 82 13.66 -11.13 2.86
N GLU A 83 12.42 -10.78 3.25
CA GLU A 83 11.19 -11.11 2.50
C GLU A 83 10.85 -10.04 1.43
N ALA A 84 11.67 -9.00 1.25
CA ALA A 84 11.36 -7.87 0.37
C ALA A 84 11.08 -8.31 -1.09
N GLU A 85 11.88 -9.23 -1.61
CA GLU A 85 11.74 -9.79 -2.97
C GLU A 85 10.46 -10.63 -3.07
N ASP A 86 10.25 -11.55 -2.13
CA ASP A 86 9.08 -12.43 -2.08
C ASP A 86 7.76 -11.66 -1.90
N ALA A 87 7.81 -10.51 -1.23
CA ALA A 87 6.67 -9.61 -1.05
C ALA A 87 6.50 -8.62 -2.21
N GLY A 88 7.49 -8.47 -3.09
CA GLY A 88 7.46 -7.48 -4.17
C GLY A 88 7.42 -6.03 -3.69
N VAL A 89 8.04 -5.73 -2.54
CA VAL A 89 8.06 -4.38 -1.95
C VAL A 89 9.46 -3.79 -2.02
N HIS A 90 9.61 -2.64 -2.67
CA HIS A 90 10.92 -2.00 -2.84
C HIS A 90 10.85 -0.47 -2.80
N LEU A 91 11.98 0.15 -2.47
CA LEU A 91 12.14 1.60 -2.51
C LEU A 91 12.33 2.09 -3.95
N VAL A 92 11.71 3.23 -4.26
CA VAL A 92 11.75 3.88 -5.57
C VAL A 92 11.91 5.38 -5.38
N SER A 93 12.96 5.92 -5.98
CA SER A 93 13.24 7.36 -6.03
C SER A 93 12.72 7.95 -7.34
N GLY A 94 12.11 9.12 -7.28
CA GLY A 94 11.57 9.75 -8.48
C GLY A 94 11.18 11.21 -8.29
N TRP A 95 10.53 11.72 -9.33
CA TRP A 95 10.01 13.08 -9.36
C TRP A 95 8.51 13.08 -9.62
N GLN A 96 7.79 13.96 -8.92
CA GLN A 96 6.42 14.33 -9.27
C GLN A 96 6.47 15.75 -9.87
N ILE A 97 6.13 15.88 -11.16
CA ILE A 97 6.27 17.12 -11.93
C ILE A 97 4.92 17.77 -12.21
N PHE A 98 4.89 19.10 -12.24
CA PHE A 98 3.67 19.89 -12.39
C PHE A 98 3.82 20.97 -13.47
N ARG A 99 2.78 21.14 -14.29
CA ARG A 99 2.72 22.19 -15.33
C ARG A 99 2.47 23.59 -14.77
N SER A 100 1.93 23.66 -13.56
CA SER A 100 1.72 24.89 -12.78
C SER A 100 2.15 24.65 -11.34
N VAL A 101 2.50 25.70 -10.61
CA VAL A 101 2.78 25.60 -9.17
C VAL A 101 1.48 25.19 -8.45
N PRO A 102 1.47 24.08 -7.69
CA PRO A 102 0.28 23.67 -6.95
C PRO A 102 -0.02 24.64 -5.81
N THR A 103 -1.30 24.73 -5.41
CA THR A 103 -1.73 25.59 -4.29
C THR A 103 -1.02 25.24 -2.99
N GLU A 104 -0.85 23.93 -2.72
CA GLU A 104 0.00 23.44 -1.65
C GLU A 104 1.31 22.89 -2.24
N GLU A 105 2.38 23.65 -2.06
CA GLU A 105 3.73 23.28 -2.50
C GLU A 105 4.39 22.21 -1.63
N VAL A 106 3.86 21.97 -0.43
CA VAL A 106 4.31 20.89 0.47
C VAL A 106 3.07 20.08 0.84
N PRO A 107 2.90 18.86 0.30
CA PRO A 107 1.73 18.06 0.58
C PRO A 107 1.76 17.52 2.02
N PHE A 108 0.59 17.19 2.56
CA PHE A 108 0.42 16.76 3.96
C PHE A 108 1.26 15.52 4.38
N TRP A 109 1.74 14.75 3.41
CA TRP A 109 2.51 13.51 3.56
C TRP A 109 4.02 13.68 3.33
N ALA A 110 4.49 14.90 3.06
CA ALA A 110 5.90 15.18 2.73
C ALA A 110 6.89 14.71 3.81
N ASP A 111 6.51 14.77 5.08
CA ASP A 111 7.30 14.34 6.25
C ASP A 111 7.18 12.83 6.56
N VAL A 112 6.44 12.08 5.76
CA VAL A 112 6.33 10.62 5.88
C VAL A 112 7.29 9.94 4.91
N VAL A 113 7.37 10.43 3.67
CA VAL A 113 8.26 9.87 2.65
C VAL A 113 9.71 10.28 2.88
N LEU A 114 10.64 9.58 2.22
CA LEU A 114 12.07 9.81 2.43
C LEU A 114 12.60 10.94 1.56
N GLY A 115 13.27 11.90 2.18
CA GLY A 115 14.04 12.93 1.47
C GLY A 115 13.20 13.87 0.61
N PHE A 116 11.95 14.15 1.00
CA PHE A 116 11.10 15.09 0.28
C PHE A 116 11.75 16.46 0.16
N ARG A 117 11.77 16.99 -1.06
CA ARG A 117 12.18 18.35 -1.36
C ARG A 117 11.56 18.82 -2.67
N LYS A 118 11.63 20.12 -2.92
CA LYS A 118 11.40 20.68 -4.26
C LYS A 118 12.56 20.29 -5.18
N MET A 119 12.26 20.12 -6.46
CA MET A 119 13.27 19.92 -7.49
C MET A 119 14.12 21.18 -7.64
N THR A 120 15.40 20.99 -7.90
CA THR A 120 16.31 22.08 -8.27
C THR A 120 16.02 22.54 -9.70
N GLU A 121 16.48 23.74 -10.06
CA GLU A 121 16.37 24.25 -11.43
C GLU A 121 17.04 23.30 -12.46
N ALA A 122 18.18 22.71 -12.10
CA ALA A 122 18.89 21.76 -12.95
C ALA A 122 18.10 20.46 -13.18
N GLU A 123 17.35 19.98 -12.18
CA GLU A 123 16.46 18.83 -12.35
C GLU A 123 15.22 19.19 -13.18
N LEU A 124 14.63 20.37 -12.97
CA LEU A 124 13.46 20.83 -13.75
C LEU A 124 13.76 21.04 -15.22
N LYS A 125 15.00 21.43 -15.58
CA LYS A 125 15.44 21.56 -16.98
C LYS A 125 15.29 20.27 -17.81
N LYS A 126 15.18 19.10 -17.16
CA LYS A 126 14.90 17.82 -17.82
C LYS A 126 13.44 17.70 -18.32
N PHE A 127 12.55 18.58 -17.84
CA PHE A 127 11.11 18.56 -18.12
C PHE A 127 10.65 19.93 -18.64
N PRO A 128 10.95 20.29 -19.90
CA PRO A 128 10.79 21.66 -20.42
C PRO A 128 9.36 22.20 -20.43
N GLN A 129 8.35 21.34 -20.29
CA GLN A 129 6.93 21.71 -20.22
C GLN A 129 6.39 21.82 -18.78
N HIS A 130 7.25 21.68 -17.77
CA HIS A 130 6.87 21.68 -16.35
C HIS A 130 7.63 22.77 -15.62
N VAL A 131 6.95 23.42 -14.67
CA VAL A 131 7.46 24.62 -13.99
C VAL A 131 7.76 24.38 -12.52
N PHE A 132 7.31 23.24 -11.98
CA PHE A 132 7.47 22.88 -10.57
C PHE A 132 7.57 21.36 -10.42
N GLY A 133 8.18 20.90 -9.33
CA GLY A 133 8.28 19.47 -9.07
C GLY A 133 8.80 19.15 -7.68
N HIS A 134 8.46 17.95 -7.22
CA HIS A 134 8.95 17.34 -6.00
C HIS A 134 9.94 16.22 -6.32
N ALA A 135 10.94 16.04 -5.48
CA ALA A 135 11.84 14.89 -5.48
C ALA A 135 11.73 14.19 -4.12
N PHE A 136 11.54 12.87 -4.14
CA PHE A 136 11.45 12.05 -2.94
C PHE A 136 11.67 10.57 -3.28
N THR A 137 11.90 9.78 -2.24
CA THR A 137 11.91 8.31 -2.31
C THR A 137 10.67 7.79 -1.58
N THR A 138 9.91 6.93 -2.25
CA THR A 138 8.75 6.23 -1.69
C THR A 138 8.87 4.72 -1.91
N LEU A 139 7.81 3.98 -1.62
CA LEU A 139 7.73 2.54 -1.83
C LEU A 139 6.88 2.21 -3.06
N LYS A 140 7.25 1.15 -3.76
CA LYS A 140 6.39 0.46 -4.72
C LYS A 140 6.07 -0.93 -4.17
N CYS A 141 4.80 -1.30 -4.27
CA CYS A 141 4.27 -2.59 -3.88
C CYS A 141 3.66 -3.27 -5.11
N GLU A 142 4.31 -4.32 -5.60
CA GLU A 142 3.86 -5.09 -6.75
C GLU A 142 2.74 -6.03 -6.31
N SER A 143 1.48 -5.65 -6.54
CA SER A 143 0.33 -6.44 -6.08
C SER A 143 0.33 -7.90 -6.57
N PRO A 144 0.69 -8.22 -7.84
CA PRO A 144 0.77 -9.62 -8.30
C PRO A 144 1.74 -10.50 -7.48
N THR A 145 2.70 -9.89 -6.78
CA THR A 145 3.63 -10.58 -5.88
C THR A 145 3.16 -10.46 -4.41
N TYR A 146 2.68 -9.28 -4.02
CA TYR A 146 2.28 -8.99 -2.64
C TYR A 146 1.02 -9.72 -2.20
N LEU A 147 0.03 -9.92 -3.08
CA LEU A 147 -1.21 -10.63 -2.73
C LEU A 147 -0.94 -12.10 -2.39
N PRO A 148 -0.23 -12.90 -3.22
CA PRO A 148 0.17 -14.25 -2.83
C PRO A 148 1.00 -14.31 -1.54
N TRP A 149 1.84 -13.30 -1.29
CA TRP A 149 2.60 -13.20 -0.04
C TRP A 149 1.68 -12.99 1.18
N LEU A 150 0.67 -12.12 1.08
CA LEU A 150 -0.34 -11.93 2.14
C LEU A 150 -1.19 -13.19 2.37
N GLU A 151 -1.56 -13.89 1.31
CA GLU A 151 -2.34 -15.14 1.41
C GLU A 151 -1.59 -16.19 2.25
N LYS A 152 -0.31 -16.44 1.94
CA LYS A 152 0.55 -17.36 2.71
C LYS A 152 0.58 -17.00 4.19
N ARG A 153 0.81 -15.72 4.49
CA ARG A 153 0.86 -15.23 5.88
C ARG A 153 -0.46 -15.43 6.63
N SER A 154 -1.59 -15.18 5.97
CA SER A 154 -2.90 -15.34 6.61
C SER A 154 -3.17 -16.78 7.07
N VAL A 155 -2.65 -17.77 6.33
CA VAL A 155 -2.76 -19.21 6.66
C VAL A 155 -1.81 -19.61 7.79
N GLU A 156 -0.59 -19.07 7.81
CA GLU A 156 0.41 -19.38 8.83
C GLU A 156 0.01 -18.89 10.23
N MET A 157 -0.73 -17.78 10.32
CA MET A 157 -1.07 -17.17 11.60
C MET A 157 -2.28 -17.79 12.29
N THR A 158 -3.24 -18.34 11.54
CA THR A 158 -4.54 -18.79 12.06
C THR A 158 -5.20 -19.71 11.04
N PRO A 159 -6.07 -20.68 11.43
CA PRO A 159 -6.88 -21.43 10.47
C PRO A 159 -7.65 -20.48 9.54
N CYS A 160 -7.13 -20.37 8.30
CA CYS A 160 -7.65 -19.52 7.24
C CYS A 160 -8.02 -20.39 6.04
N CYS A 161 -9.22 -20.19 5.49
CA CYS A 161 -9.65 -20.86 4.25
C CYS A 161 -10.03 -19.83 3.19
N PHE A 162 -9.67 -20.12 1.95
CA PHE A 162 -10.05 -19.33 0.78
C PHE A 162 -11.21 -20.02 0.06
N LEU A 163 -12.33 -19.31 -0.09
CA LEU A 163 -13.54 -19.82 -0.72
C LEU A 163 -13.81 -19.02 -2.00
N TYR A 164 -13.84 -19.74 -3.12
CA TYR A 164 -14.19 -19.17 -4.43
C TYR A 164 -15.70 -19.18 -4.61
N LEU A 165 -16.27 -18.03 -4.96
CA LEU A 165 -17.67 -17.93 -5.37
C LEU A 165 -17.77 -18.22 -6.86
N SER A 166 -18.19 -19.45 -7.20
CA SER A 166 -18.51 -19.87 -8.58
C SER A 166 -19.94 -19.54 -8.98
#